data_AF-A0A517FMJ9-F1
#
_entry.id   AF-A0A517FMJ9-F1
#
_cell.length_a   1.000
_cell.length_b   1.000
_cell.length_c   1.000
_cell.angle_alpha   90.00
_cell.angle_beta   90.00
_cell.angle_gamma   90.00
#
_symmetry.space_group_name_H-M   'P 1'
#
loop_
_entity.id
_entity.type
_entity.pdbx_description
1 polymer ?
#
loop_
_entity_poly.entity_id
_entity_poly.type
_entity_poly.pdbx_seq_one_letter_code
_entity_poly.pdbx_strand_id
1 'polypeptide(L)' 'MNVEFSEQAKNDPNCEIRLGNASWSNSKKSVKYTWFDVNGKAVRGGEFPVEALPQMLDFAIRKGYISLF' A
#
# COMPACT_ATOMS: atom_id res chain seq x y z
N MET A 1 5.71 0.27 -11.39
CA MET A 1 5.71 -0.88 -10.49
C MET A 1 5.29 -2.07 -11.32
N ASN A 2 6.03 -3.17 -11.26
CA ASN A 2 5.52 -4.44 -11.75
C ASN A 2 4.61 -4.99 -10.65
N VAL A 3 3.29 -4.97 -10.89
CA VAL A 3 2.25 -5.33 -9.92
C VAL A 3 1.97 -6.81 -10.02
N GLU A 4 2.01 -7.50 -8.88
CA GLU A 4 1.71 -8.94 -8.79
C GLU A 4 0.28 -9.17 -8.36
N PHE A 5 -0.17 -8.39 -7.37
CA PHE A 5 -1.52 -8.44 -6.85
C PHE A 5 -2.05 -7.04 -6.61
N SER A 6 -3.34 -6.87 -6.80
CA SER A 6 -4.04 -5.63 -6.46
C SER A 6 -5.45 -5.94 -5.98
N GLU A 7 -5.91 -5.16 -5.01
CA GLU A 7 -7.30 -5.15 -4.59
C GLU A 7 -7.79 -3.71 -4.41
N GLN A 8 -9.10 -3.51 -4.55
CA GLN A 8 -9.72 -2.22 -4.28
C GLN A 8 -9.58 -1.88 -2.80
N ALA A 9 -9.21 -0.63 -2.50
CA ALA A 9 -9.10 -0.16 -1.14
C ALA A 9 -10.51 -0.04 -0.51
N LYS A 10 -10.68 -0.58 0.70
CA LYS A 10 -11.99 -0.58 1.38
C LYS A 10 -12.49 0.82 1.76
N ASN A 11 -11.57 1.76 1.98
CA ASN A 11 -11.91 3.11 2.43
C ASN A 11 -12.28 4.07 1.29
N ASP A 12 -11.86 3.78 0.05
CA ASP A 12 -12.14 4.59 -1.13
C ASP A 12 -12.17 3.68 -2.37
N PRO A 13 -13.31 3.58 -3.08
CA PRO A 13 -13.44 2.72 -4.26
C PRO A 13 -12.57 3.16 -5.45
N ASN A 14 -12.06 4.39 -5.44
CA ASN A 14 -11.15 4.89 -6.48
C ASN A 14 -9.68 4.63 -6.15
N CYS A 15 -9.38 3.93 -5.05
CA CYS A 15 -8.03 3.58 -4.65
C CYS A 15 -7.82 2.07 -4.66
N GLU A 16 -6.55 1.66 -4.74
CA GLU A 16 -6.12 0.27 -4.70
C GLU A 16 -4.99 0.04 -3.71
N ILE A 17 -4.96 -1.15 -3.11
CA ILE A 17 -3.80 -1.71 -2.44
C ILE A 17 -3.08 -2.61 -3.44
N ARG A 18 -1.80 -2.35 -3.71
CA ARG A 18 -1.00 -3.07 -4.70
C ARG A 18 0.22 -3.70 -4.07
N LEU A 19 0.44 -4.99 -4.30
CA LEU A 19 1.68 -5.69 -3.99
C LEU A 19 2.49 -5.87 -5.28
N GLY A 20 3.78 -5.54 -5.23
CA GLY A 20 4.68 -5.74 -6.35
C GLY A 20 6.11 -5.28 -6.07
N ASN A 21 6.88 -5.09 -7.14
CA ASN A 21 8.26 -4.61 -7.02
C ASN A 21 8.31 -3.19 -6.46
N ALA A 22 9.23 -2.95 -5.52
CA ALA A 22 9.46 -1.64 -4.97
C ALA A 22 9.88 -0.64 -6.04
N SER A 23 9.41 0.60 -5.92
CA SER A 23 9.73 1.69 -6.85
C SER A 23 11.21 2.07 -6.85
N TRP A 24 11.94 1.71 -5.79
CA TRP A 24 13.38 1.92 -5.64
C TRP A 24 14.23 0.69 -5.97
N SER A 25 13.64 -0.50 -6.13
CA SER A 25 14.39 -1.72 -6.47
C SER A 25 13.51 -2.80 -7.08
N ASN A 26 13.96 -3.36 -8.21
CA ASN A 26 13.30 -4.48 -8.88
C ASN A 26 13.45 -5.82 -8.16
N SER A 27 14.37 -5.93 -7.19
CA SER A 27 14.58 -7.16 -6.40
C SER A 27 13.83 -7.17 -5.07
N LYS A 28 13.21 -6.05 -4.69
CA LYS A 28 12.49 -5.90 -3.41
C LYS A 28 10.99 -5.82 -3.65
N LYS A 29 10.21 -6.23 -2.66
CA LYS A 29 8.74 -6.15 -2.67
C LYS A 29 8.25 -4.99 -1.80
N SER A 30 7.12 -4.42 -2.18
CA SER A 30 6.44 -3.38 -1.42
C SER A 30 4.93 -3.48 -1.58
N VAL A 31 4.21 -3.02 -0.56
CA VAL A 31 2.76 -2.76 -0.64
C VAL A 31 2.55 -1.27 -0.81
N LYS A 32 1.63 -0.90 -1.69
CA LYS A 32 1.37 0.48 -2.06
C LYS A 32 -0.12 0.81 -2.05
N TYR A 33 -0.50 1.82 -1.28
CA TYR A 33 -1.78 2.49 -1.45
C TYR A 33 -1.71 3.38 -2.68
N THR A 34 -2.60 3.21 -3.65
CA THR A 34 -2.53 3.89 -4.94
C THR A 34 -3.86 4.56 -5.26
N TRP A 35 -3.84 5.87 -5.43
CA TRP A 35 -4.93 6.62 -6.07
C TRP A 35 -4.59 6.91 -7.53
N PHE A 36 -5.62 7.25 -8.30
CA PHE A 36 -5.52 7.54 -9.73
C PHE A 36 -5.97 8.98 -10.00
N ASP A 37 -5.35 9.60 -10.99
CA ASP A 37 -5.79 10.91 -11.46
C ASP A 37 -7.04 10.79 -12.35
N VAL A 38 -7.56 11.92 -12.80
CA VAL A 38 -8.73 12.02 -13.69
C VAL A 38 -8.54 11.27 -15.03
N ASN A 39 -7.32 10.91 -15.39
CA ASN A 39 -6.98 10.16 -16.60
C ASN A 39 -6.72 8.67 -16.32
N GLY A 40 -6.99 8.20 -15.10
CA GLY A 40 -6.75 6.82 -14.68
C GLY A 40 -5.27 6.49 -14.48
N LYS A 41 -4.37 7.48 -14.42
CA LYS A 41 -2.95 7.25 -14.18
C LYS A 41 -2.70 7.16 -12.69
N ALA A 42 -1.99 6.11 -12.26
CA ALA A 42 -1.58 5.94 -10.88
C ALA A 42 -0.65 7.08 -10.44
N VAL A 43 -1.09 7.89 -9.47
CA VAL A 43 -0.36 9.10 -9.04
C VAL A 43 0.63 8.84 -7.90
N ARG A 44 0.83 7.55 -7.56
CA ARG A 44 1.65 7.02 -6.47
C ARG A 44 1.22 7.51 -5.08
N GLY A 45 0.66 6.61 -4.27
CA GLY A 45 0.47 6.86 -2.84
C GLY A 45 1.55 6.25 -1.95
N GLY A 46 1.22 6.14 -0.66
CA GLY A 46 2.12 5.61 0.37
C GLY A 46 2.60 4.20 0.00
N GLU A 47 3.91 4.00 0.02
CA GLU A 47 4.58 2.77 -0.38
C GLU A 47 5.48 2.30 0.76
N PHE A 48 5.36 1.03 1.13
CA PHE A 48 6.10 0.46 2.24
C PHE A 48 6.75 -0.86 1.85
N PRO A 49 8.01 -1.10 2.25
CA PRO A 49 8.62 -2.41 2.10
C PRO A 49 7.84 -3.46 2.89
N VAL A 50 7.73 -4.67 2.35
CA VAL A 50 6.97 -5.76 2.99
C VAL A 50 7.52 -6.07 4.38
N GLU A 51 8.84 -6.01 4.54
CA GLU A 51 9.53 -6.22 5.82
C GLU A 51 9.15 -5.21 6.92
N ALA A 52 8.61 -4.03 6.58
CA ALA A 52 8.16 -3.05 7.57
C ALA A 52 6.69 -3.21 7.99
N LEU A 53 5.88 -4.00 7.26
CA LEU A 53 4.44 -4.10 7.52
C LEU A 53 4.08 -4.57 8.94
N PRO A 54 4.79 -5.54 9.56
CA PRO A 54 4.49 -5.93 10.94
C PRO A 54 4.68 -4.78 11.94
N GLN A 55 5.77 -4.00 11.78
CA GLN A 55 6.02 -2.85 12.63
C GLN A 55 5.01 -1.72 12.38
N MET A 56 4.57 -1.54 11.14
CA MET A 56 3.53 -0.56 10.82
C MET A 56 2.20 -0.90 11.48
N LEU A 57 1.79 -2.17 11.45
CA LEU A 57 0.59 -2.63 12.12
C LEU A 57 0.69 -2.38 13.64
N ASP A 58 1.80 -2.79 14.25
CA ASP A 58 2.09 -2.52 15.67
C ASP A 58 2.03 -1.01 15.98
N PHE A 59 2.65 -0.18 15.14
CA PHE A 59 2.64 1.27 15.31
C PHE A 59 1.21 1.85 15.24
N ALA A 60 0.40 1.41 14.28
CA ALA A 60 -0.98 1.83 14.13
C ALA A 60 -1.83 1.44 15.35
N ILE A 61 -1.63 0.23 15.90
CA ILE A 61 -2.28 -0.24 17.13
C ILE A 61 -1.85 0.62 18.33
N ARG A 62 -0.54 0.82 18.53
CA ARG A 62 -0.02 1.63 19.64
C ARG A 62 -0.46 3.09 19.60
N LYS A 63 -0.81 3.60 18.43
CA LYS A 63 -1.36 4.95 18.24
C LYS A 63 -2.89 4.99 18.25
N GLY A 64 -3.55 3.85 18.45
CA GLY A 64 -5.01 3.76 18.56
C GLY A 64 -5.75 3.88 17.23
N TYR A 65 -5.06 3.77 16.08
CA TYR A 65 -5.70 3.78 14.77
C TYR A 65 -6.32 2.42 14.38
N ILE A 66 -5.84 1.34 14.99
CA ILE A 66 -6.39 -0.01 14.80
C ILE A 66 -6.70 -0.62 16.17
N SER A 67 -7.91 -1.14 16.31
CA SER A 67 -8.36 -1.97 17.43
C SER A 67 -8.38 -3.43 16.99
N LEU A 68 -7.88 -4.34 17.82
CA LEU A 68 -7.95 -5.79 17.60
C LEU A 68 -9.15 -6.46 18.31
N PHE A 69 -10.06 -5.65 18.86
CA PHE A 69 -11.24 -6.08 19.61
C PHE A 69 -12.50 -5.99 18.74
#